data_AF-A0A498KL52-F1
#
_entry.id   AF-A0A498KL52-F1
#
_cell.length_a   1.000
_cell.length_b   1.000
_cell.length_c   1.000
_cell.angle_alpha   90.00
_cell.angle_beta   90.00
_cell.angle_gamma   90.00
#
_symmetry.space_group_name_H-M   'P 1'
#
loop_
_entity.id
_entity.type
_entity.pdbx_description
1 polymer ?
#
loop_
_entity_poly.entity_id
_entity_poly.type
_entity_poly.pdbx_seq_one_letter_code
_entity_poly.pdbx_strand_id
1 'polypeptide(L)'
;MGTGVGTTGDRLFFHTSCIDHLNHPAGFTIWVMMEYGVDQSWTILAKIRLEIFPPYVIRLKPISIMEEDDEVLMESSKGDLILYIPEQDICRIVLNTPARNAQVVMYVETLVLPVIGSG
;
A
#
# COMPACT_ATOMS: atom_id res chain seq x y z
N MET A 1 -1.64 -16.00 -10.31
CA MET A 1 -2.43 -14.97 -9.60
C MET A 1 -1.92 -14.91 -8.17
N GLY A 2 -1.50 -13.75 -7.68
CA GLY A 2 -1.07 -13.57 -6.29
C GLY A 2 -2.06 -12.69 -5.54
N THR A 3 -2.42 -13.08 -4.33
CA THR A 3 -3.32 -12.30 -3.46
C THR A 3 -2.68 -12.09 -2.10
N GLY A 4 -3.02 -10.99 -1.45
CA GLY A 4 -2.60 -10.72 -0.07
C GLY A 4 -3.60 -9.80 0.62
N VAL A 5 -3.68 -9.93 1.94
CA VAL A 5 -4.56 -9.14 2.82
C VAL A 5 -3.70 -8.34 3.79
N GLY A 6 -4.17 -7.18 4.20
CA GLY A 6 -3.51 -6.32 5.17
C GLY A 6 -4.49 -5.36 5.83
N THR A 7 -4.00 -4.66 6.84
CA THR A 7 -4.75 -3.63 7.58
C THR A 7 -3.93 -2.36 7.62
N THR A 8 -4.57 -1.22 7.41
CA THR A 8 -3.99 0.10 7.63
C THR A 8 -4.99 0.97 8.36
N GLY A 9 -4.58 1.52 9.52
CA GLY A 9 -5.50 2.21 10.42
C GLY A 9 -6.68 1.29 10.74
N ASP A 10 -7.89 1.78 10.47
CA ASP A 10 -9.15 1.05 10.70
C ASP A 10 -9.66 0.31 9.44
N ARG A 11 -8.90 0.33 8.34
CA ARG A 11 -9.34 -0.24 7.05
C ARG A 11 -8.68 -1.60 6.78
N LEU A 12 -9.52 -2.59 6.48
CA LEU A 12 -9.08 -3.86 5.91
C LEU A 12 -8.94 -3.71 4.40
N PHE A 13 -7.82 -4.15 3.83
CA PHE A 13 -7.60 -4.17 2.39
C PHE A 13 -7.09 -5.52 1.92
N PHE A 14 -7.37 -5.84 0.67
CA PHE A 14 -6.67 -6.92 -0.03
C PHE A 14 -6.24 -6.45 -1.41
N HIS A 15 -5.21 -7.09 -1.94
CA HIS A 15 -4.75 -6.83 -3.29
C HIS A 15 -4.73 -8.10 -4.11
N THR A 16 -4.92 -7.91 -5.42
CA THR A 16 -4.83 -8.95 -6.42
C THR A 16 -3.82 -8.53 -7.47
N SER A 17 -2.97 -9.46 -7.86
CA SER A 17 -2.03 -9.31 -8.98
C SER A 17 -2.39 -10.31 -10.06
N CYS A 18 -2.66 -9.82 -11.27
CA CYS A 18 -2.85 -10.65 -12.44
C CYS A 18 -1.51 -10.82 -13.18
N ILE A 19 -1.37 -11.99 -13.78
CA ILE A 19 -0.22 -12.34 -14.61
C ILE A 19 -0.82 -12.78 -15.95
N ASP A 20 -0.27 -12.31 -17.06
CA ASP A 20 -0.71 -12.73 -18.40
C ASP A 20 -0.20 -14.16 -18.75
N HIS A 21 -0.58 -14.63 -19.93
CA HIS A 21 -0.19 -15.95 -20.46
C HIS A 21 1.31 -16.10 -20.74
N LEU A 22 2.07 -14.99 -20.74
CA LEU A 22 3.51 -14.94 -20.94
C LEU A 22 4.27 -14.76 -19.60
N ASN A 23 3.58 -14.86 -18.46
CA ASN A 23 4.11 -14.61 -17.13
C ASN A 23 4.49 -13.14 -16.84
N HIS A 24 3.99 -12.16 -17.60
CA HIS A 24 4.16 -10.75 -17.29
C HIS A 24 3.07 -10.24 -16.33
N PRO A 25 3.38 -9.28 -15.45
CA PRO A 25 2.35 -8.67 -14.61
C PRO A 25 1.33 -7.94 -15.50
N ALA A 26 0.04 -8.26 -15.37
CA ALA A 26 -1.02 -7.70 -16.21
C ALA A 26 -1.81 -6.57 -15.52
N GLY A 27 -1.45 -6.24 -14.27
CA GLY A 27 -2.12 -5.24 -13.47
C GLY A 27 -2.16 -5.59 -11.98
N PHE A 28 -2.48 -4.58 -11.19
CA PHE A 28 -2.53 -4.67 -9.74
C PHE A 28 -3.74 -3.92 -9.22
N THR A 29 -4.62 -4.63 -8.51
CA THR A 29 -5.86 -4.04 -7.98
C THR A 29 -5.87 -4.11 -6.48
N ILE A 30 -6.19 -2.99 -5.84
CA ILE A 30 -6.35 -2.85 -4.39
C ILE A 30 -7.83 -2.65 -4.09
N TRP A 31 -8.34 -3.45 -3.16
CA TRP A 31 -9.69 -3.38 -2.64
C TRP A 31 -9.63 -2.99 -1.16
N VAL A 32 -10.55 -2.13 -0.75
CA VAL A 32 -10.65 -1.67 0.63
C VAL A 32 -12.08 -1.85 1.14
N MET A 33 -12.20 -2.27 2.40
CA MET A 33 -13.46 -2.34 3.12
C MET A 33 -13.71 -0.98 3.77
N MET A 34 -14.69 -0.23 3.27
CA MET A 34 -15.01 1.10 3.79
C MET A 34 -15.66 1.06 5.18
N GLU A 35 -16.40 0.01 5.49
CA GLU A 35 -17.04 -0.20 6.78
C GLU A 35 -16.75 -1.62 7.28
N TYR A 36 -16.03 -1.73 8.40
CA TYR A 36 -15.56 -3.01 8.89
C TYR A 36 -16.72 -3.98 9.20
N GLY A 37 -16.68 -5.17 8.61
CA GLY A 37 -17.69 -6.22 8.82
C GLY A 37 -18.93 -6.10 7.93
N VAL A 38 -19.01 -5.09 7.06
CA VAL A 38 -20.10 -4.97 6.08
C VAL A 38 -19.64 -5.52 4.73
N ASP A 39 -20.12 -6.71 4.36
CA ASP A 39 -19.71 -7.39 3.12
C ASP A 39 -19.92 -6.55 1.85
N GLN A 40 -20.88 -5.64 1.84
CA GLN A 40 -21.16 -4.77 0.69
C GLN A 40 -20.27 -3.52 0.64
N SER A 41 -19.46 -3.26 1.66
CA SER A 41 -18.62 -2.06 1.72
C SER A 41 -17.27 -2.21 1.00
N TRP A 42 -17.01 -3.36 0.36
CA TRP A 42 -15.80 -3.55 -0.44
C TRP A 42 -15.87 -2.69 -1.70
N THR A 43 -14.89 -1.80 -1.85
CA THR A 43 -14.71 -0.96 -3.04
C THR A 43 -13.32 -1.11 -3.62
N ILE A 44 -13.18 -0.83 -4.91
CA ILE A 44 -11.88 -0.78 -5.58
C ILE A 44 -11.27 0.59 -5.26
N LEU A 45 -10.17 0.58 -4.50
CA LEU A 45 -9.40 1.80 -4.22
C LEU A 45 -8.56 2.18 -5.45
N ALA A 46 -7.87 1.21 -6.03
CA ALA A 46 -6.91 1.46 -7.10
C ALA A 46 -6.84 0.30 -8.10
N LYS A 47 -6.68 0.64 -9.38
CA LYS A 47 -6.28 -0.28 -10.47
C LYS A 47 -5.02 0.26 -11.11
N ILE A 48 -3.87 -0.19 -10.61
CA ILE A 48 -2.56 0.27 -11.06
C ILE A 48 -2.16 -0.54 -12.28
N ARG A 49 -1.95 0.16 -13.39
CA ARG A 49 -1.55 -0.43 -14.67
C ARG A 49 -0.04 -0.65 -14.71
N LEU A 50 0.44 -1.62 -15.50
CA LEU A 50 1.87 -1.93 -15.55
C LEU A 50 2.69 -0.77 -16.11
N GLU A 51 2.12 0.03 -17.02
CA GLU A 51 2.85 1.10 -17.74
C GLU A 51 3.36 2.20 -16.80
N ILE A 52 2.72 2.34 -15.63
CA ILE A 52 3.11 3.32 -14.61
C ILE A 52 4.01 2.71 -13.54
N PHE A 53 4.30 1.41 -13.59
CA PHE A 53 5.21 0.79 -12.63
C PHE A 53 6.63 1.32 -12.86
N PRO A 54 7.43 1.48 -11.80
CA PRO A 54 8.83 1.80 -11.96
C PRO A 54 9.57 0.73 -12.78
N PRO A 55 10.65 1.11 -13.50
CA PRO A 55 11.38 0.18 -14.35
C PRO A 55 11.85 -1.08 -13.60
N TYR A 56 11.68 -2.24 -14.25
CA TYR A 56 12.10 -3.55 -13.72
C TYR A 56 11.39 -3.98 -12.42
N VAL A 57 10.28 -3.35 -12.05
CA VAL A 57 9.41 -3.78 -10.96
C VAL A 57 8.31 -4.66 -11.53
N ILE A 58 8.25 -5.90 -11.06
CA ILE A 58 7.27 -6.90 -11.52
C ILE A 58 6.22 -7.23 -10.47
N ARG A 59 6.46 -6.88 -9.21
CA ARG A 59 5.52 -7.08 -8.10
C ARG A 59 5.57 -5.89 -7.17
N LEU A 60 4.38 -5.54 -6.70
CA LEU A 60 4.14 -4.57 -5.65
C LEU A 60 3.39 -5.29 -4.53
N LYS A 61 3.65 -4.86 -3.30
CA LYS A 61 2.89 -5.27 -2.12
C LYS A 61 2.46 -3.99 -1.41
N PRO A 62 1.16 -3.75 -1.16
CA PRO A 62 0.75 -2.58 -0.41
C PRO A 62 1.21 -2.75 1.03
N ILE A 63 1.74 -1.67 1.55
CA ILE A 63 2.27 -1.55 2.90
C ILE A 63 1.33 -0.70 3.74
N SER A 64 0.88 0.43 3.18
CA SER A 64 -0.01 1.38 3.85
C SER A 64 -0.89 2.13 2.85
N ILE A 65 -2.10 2.49 3.28
CA ILE A 65 -3.00 3.44 2.60
C ILE A 65 -3.14 4.68 3.48
N MET A 66 -2.80 5.86 2.99
CA MET A 66 -2.87 7.11 3.76
C MET A 66 -4.33 7.59 3.83
N GLU A 67 -4.79 8.03 5.00
CA GLU A 67 -6.21 8.32 5.24
C GLU A 67 -6.73 9.59 4.55
N GLU A 68 -5.87 10.60 4.40
CA GLU A 68 -6.26 11.91 3.86
C GLU A 68 -6.46 11.86 2.34
N ASP A 69 -5.49 11.30 1.62
CA ASP A 69 -5.39 11.40 0.15
C ASP A 69 -5.51 10.03 -0.57
N ASP A 70 -5.78 8.95 0.18
CA ASP A 70 -5.83 7.57 -0.31
C ASP A 70 -4.55 7.13 -1.07
N GLU A 71 -3.43 7.86 -0.87
CA GLU A 71 -2.13 7.50 -1.40
C GLU A 71 -1.68 6.14 -0.85
N VAL A 72 -1.11 5.31 -1.72
CA VAL A 72 -0.75 3.93 -1.37
C VAL A 72 0.76 3.79 -1.35
N LEU A 73 1.32 3.53 -0.17
CA LEU A 73 2.70 3.13 0.00
C LEU A 73 2.83 1.63 -0.26
N MET A 74 3.76 1.25 -1.11
CA MET A 74 3.98 -0.12 -1.56
C MET A 74 5.45 -0.47 -1.53
N GLU A 75 5.72 -1.76 -1.37
CA GLU A 75 7.05 -2.36 -1.49
C GLU A 75 7.20 -3.01 -2.86
N SER A 76 8.31 -2.76 -3.53
CA SER A 76 8.70 -3.45 -4.77
C SER A 76 9.37 -4.78 -4.47
N SER A 77 9.39 -5.70 -5.43
CA SER A 77 10.17 -6.95 -5.34
C SER A 77 11.68 -6.77 -5.11
N LYS A 78 12.21 -5.55 -5.31
CA LYS A 78 13.61 -5.21 -5.06
C LYS A 78 13.86 -4.63 -3.67
N GLY A 79 12.80 -4.26 -2.95
CA GLY A 79 12.88 -3.58 -1.65
C GLY A 79 12.51 -2.10 -1.70
N ASP A 80 12.42 -1.51 -2.90
CA ASP A 80 12.12 -0.08 -3.04
C ASP A 80 10.74 0.26 -2.49
N LEU A 81 10.63 1.42 -1.83
CA LEU A 81 9.34 1.99 -1.46
C LEU A 81 8.82 2.84 -2.60
N ILE A 82 7.60 2.52 -3.01
CA ILE A 82 6.90 3.13 -4.13
C ILE A 82 5.61 3.72 -3.59
N LEU A 83 5.36 4.98 -3.90
CA LEU A 83 4.10 5.64 -3.58
C LEU A 83 3.26 5.75 -4.84
N TYR A 84 2.04 5.25 -4.79
CA TYR A 84 1.01 5.49 -5.80
C TYR A 84 0.12 6.63 -5.36
N ILE A 85 -0.09 7.58 -6.26
CA ILE A 85 -0.96 8.75 -6.05
C ILE A 85 -2.17 8.56 -6.98
N PRO A 86 -3.33 8.12 -6.46
CA PRO A 86 -4.49 7.79 -7.28
C PRO A 86 -4.98 8.95 -8.14
N GLU A 87 -5.02 10.17 -7.59
CA GLU A 87 -5.49 11.36 -8.30
C GLU A 87 -4.69 11.67 -9.58
N GLN A 88 -3.41 11.33 -9.58
CA GLN A 88 -2.48 11.61 -10.67
C GLN A 88 -2.24 10.38 -11.56
N ASP A 89 -2.69 9.19 -11.12
CA ASP A 89 -2.37 7.89 -11.72
C ASP A 89 -0.86 7.69 -11.97
N ILE A 90 -0.04 8.01 -10.96
CA ILE A 90 1.43 7.85 -11.04
C ILE A 90 1.97 6.99 -9.90
N CYS A 91 3.04 6.25 -10.20
CA CYS A 91 3.90 5.65 -9.17
C CYS A 91 5.24 6.39 -9.12
N ARG A 92 5.64 6.82 -7.92
CA ARG A 92 6.96 7.42 -7.65
C ARG A 92 7.76 6.52 -6.73
N ILE A 93 9.06 6.35 -6.99
CA ILE A 93 9.96 5.75 -6.02
C ILE A 93 10.25 6.81 -4.96
N VAL A 94 9.90 6.55 -3.70
CA VAL A 94 10.16 7.45 -2.57
C VAL A 94 11.42 7.06 -1.80
N LEU A 95 11.80 5.78 -1.84
CA LEU A 95 13.04 5.30 -1.24
C LEU A 95 13.62 4.13 -2.04
N ASN A 96 14.85 4.29 -2.51
CA ASN A 96 15.66 3.18 -3.04
C ASN A 96 16.37 2.52 -1.86
N THR A 97 15.99 1.29 -1.52
CA THR A 97 16.64 0.55 -0.43
C THR A 97 16.99 -0.87 -0.87
N PRO A 98 18.20 -1.36 -0.57
CA PRO A 98 18.55 -2.75 -0.82
C PRO A 98 17.91 -3.71 0.20
N ALA A 99 17.24 -3.19 1.23
CA ALA A 99 16.56 -3.99 2.24
C ALA A 99 15.33 -4.66 1.62
N ARG A 100 15.29 -5.99 1.69
CA ARG A 100 14.10 -6.76 1.29
C ARG A 100 13.20 -6.93 2.51
N ASN A 101 11.92 -6.62 2.37
CA ASN A 101 10.84 -6.71 3.36
C ASN A 101 10.74 -5.50 4.30
N ALA A 102 10.08 -4.45 3.81
CA ALA A 102 9.63 -3.33 4.61
C ALA A 102 8.52 -3.78 5.58
N GLN A 103 8.62 -3.32 6.83
CA GLN A 103 7.58 -3.46 7.84
C GLN A 103 7.07 -2.08 8.21
N VAL A 104 5.74 -1.93 8.30
CA VAL A 104 5.14 -0.75 8.93
C VAL A 104 5.04 -0.99 10.41
N VAL A 105 5.51 -0.01 11.16
CA VAL A 105 5.26 0.11 12.59
C VAL A 105 4.43 1.38 12.75
N MET A 106 3.18 1.23 13.21
CA MET A 106 2.37 2.37 13.63
C MET A 106 2.80 2.75 15.03
N TYR A 107 3.26 3.98 15.24
CA TYR A 107 3.51 4.49 16.58
C TYR A 107 2.18 5.01 17.13
N VAL A 108 1.59 4.29 18.09
CA VAL A 108 0.44 4.79 18.84
C VAL A 108 0.99 5.75 19.89
N GLU A 109 1.16 7.02 19.53
CA GLU A 109 1.45 8.06 20.53
C GLU A 109 0.22 8.18 21.43
N THR A 110 0.32 7.70 22.66
CA THR A 110 -0.46 8.33 23.72
C THR A 110 0.08 9.75 23.84
N LEU A 111 -0.70 10.75 23.41
CA LEU A 111 -0.43 12.18 23.60
C LEU A 111 -0.46 12.57 25.09
N VAL A 112 0.28 11.84 25.93
CA VAL A 112 0.58 12.28 27.28
C VAL A 112 1.77 13.20 27.11
N LEU A 113 1.51 14.51 27.20
CA LEU A 113 2.57 15.50 27.40
C LEU A 113 3.48 14.98 28.52
N PRO A 114 4.82 15.01 28.36
CA PRO A 114 5.69 14.76 29.49
C PRO A 114 5.27 15.74 30.59
N VAL A 115 4.81 15.21 31.72
CA VAL A 115 4.58 16.03 32.92
C VAL A 115 5.95 16.58 33.28
N ILE A 116 6.22 17.83 32.92
CA ILE A 116 7.35 18.57 33.44
C ILE A 116 7.03 18.75 34.92
N GLY A 117 7.50 17.82 35.73
CA GLY A 117 7.47 17.94 37.18
C GLY A 117 8.23 19.21 37.56
N SER A 118 7.50 20.25 37.91
CA SER A 118 8.04 21.39 38.63
C SER A 118 8.36 20.94 40.05
N GLY A 119 9.61 20.52 40.25
CA GLY A 119 10.25 20.37 41.56
C GLY A 119 11.15 21.57 41.84
#